data_AF-A0A662Q4P8-F1
#
_entry.id   AF-A0A662Q4P8-F1
#
_cell.length_a   1.000
_cell.length_b   1.000
_cell.length_c   1.000
_cell.angle_alpha   90.00
_cell.angle_beta   90.00
_cell.angle_gamma   90.00
#
_symmetry.space_group_name_H-M   'P 1'
#
loop_
_entity.id
_entity.type
_entity.pdbx_description
1 polymer ?
#
loop_
_entity_poly.entity_id
_entity_poly.type
_entity_poly.pdbx_seq_one_letter_code
_entity_poly.pdbx_strand_id
1 'polypeptide(L)'
;MLYSSALRVILMNPIFVRVDVVICSLFVGIALLTSSNRYILMSIGKGRIIGLILLVLLMTLSPVMAQGYSLIENDVEMRFNYPSEIKMGTCITISFWMKAKNNLTDLSVRLTLTYHADSYTQVIYDKIIVSESSVTEGWTTSKSISVCIPSEVAPEPHLQADLETSYKIDGSPKALEHDWYMSIVRSETYEELEEELEEARAKINDLKDEIDDLKDELDEKEETLENLQEKYNDLLSCYQQLQGKYEQLEESYQDLMNQYKELDQTYEDLRDKHQQTLLDLERLRAKYDLLSRDYGKLDENYRNLLKDYENTLADLKTYKSMYQELKTRYGDLESRYHDALAEGASLRQKVADLESRYGDLSRTYQSLLGENILAKNVIFAQAAAVAAGVGIYLLVSRKFLSRAGGKSEGANSNSNEGNSKRIQKILSGRRVTIPRDVAERLGLKEGDMVEIGFGDDHMIVRPIRKEVSGEEKIIGEAEPEN
;
A
#
# COMPACT_ATOMS: atom_id res chain seq x y z
N MET A 1 32.23 -22.21 47.33
CA MET A 1 33.26 -21.15 47.39
C MET A 1 32.70 -19.87 46.80
N LEU A 2 32.59 -18.83 47.65
CA LEU A 2 32.60 -17.37 47.41
C LEU A 2 31.60 -16.77 46.38
N TYR A 3 30.48 -16.19 46.86
CA TYR A 3 30.17 -14.74 47.02
C TYR A 3 29.86 -14.01 45.69
N SER A 4 28.59 -13.71 45.32
CA SER A 4 27.62 -12.70 45.81
C SER A 4 27.97 -11.24 45.47
N SER A 5 27.10 -10.56 44.70
CA SER A 5 26.62 -9.14 44.81
C SER A 5 25.98 -8.67 43.48
N ALA A 6 24.65 -8.54 43.39
CA ALA A 6 23.86 -7.28 43.48
C ALA A 6 23.74 -6.49 42.14
N LEU A 7 22.60 -6.55 41.43
CA LEU A 7 21.38 -5.72 41.55
C LEU A 7 21.50 -4.33 40.87
N ARG A 8 20.88 -4.14 39.70
CA ARG A 8 20.34 -2.83 39.25
C ARG A 8 19.33 -2.96 38.10
N VAL A 9 18.05 -2.90 38.49
CA VAL A 9 16.92 -2.16 37.89
C VAL A 9 17.13 -1.63 36.47
N ILE A 10 16.44 -2.23 35.50
CA ILE A 10 16.21 -1.64 34.16
C ILE A 10 14.90 -0.87 34.22
N LEU A 11 15.03 0.46 34.18
CA LEU A 11 13.94 1.42 34.07
C LEU A 11 13.36 1.37 32.64
N MET A 12 12.02 1.32 32.59
CA MET A 12 11.19 1.64 31.43
C MET A 12 11.66 2.94 30.77
N ASN A 13 11.76 2.94 29.44
CA ASN A 13 11.60 4.16 28.65
C ASN A 13 10.84 3.83 27.36
N PRO A 14 9.86 4.66 26.96
CA PRO A 14 8.97 4.39 25.85
C PRO A 14 9.64 4.72 24.51
N ILE A 15 9.26 3.92 23.53
CA ILE A 15 9.58 4.08 22.11
C ILE A 15 8.90 5.37 21.63
N PHE A 16 9.69 6.39 21.32
CA PHE A 16 9.26 7.54 20.52
C PHE A 16 9.83 7.36 19.12
N VAL A 17 8.98 6.92 18.20
CA VAL A 17 9.25 6.91 16.76
C VAL A 17 9.35 8.36 16.31
N ARG A 18 10.56 8.85 16.04
CA ARG A 18 10.75 10.09 15.30
C ARG A 18 10.61 9.78 13.81
N VAL A 19 9.49 10.23 13.26
CA VAL A 19 9.28 10.36 11.82
C VAL A 19 10.03 11.63 11.42
N ASP A 20 11.15 11.49 10.70
CA ASP A 20 11.80 12.63 10.05
C ASP A 20 11.01 12.99 8.80
N VAL A 21 10.01 13.86 9.02
CA VAL A 21 9.32 14.60 7.98
C VAL A 21 10.17 15.82 7.65
N VAL A 22 10.85 15.78 6.50
CA VAL A 22 11.51 16.96 5.92
C VAL A 22 10.44 17.80 5.25
N ILE A 23 9.95 18.83 5.95
CA ILE A 23 9.13 19.90 5.37
C ILE A 23 9.94 21.20 5.41
N CYS A 24 10.21 21.71 4.21
CA CYS A 24 10.56 23.08 3.92
C CYS A 24 9.55 24.06 4.54
N SER A 25 10.00 25.05 5.33
CA SER A 25 9.64 26.47 5.16
C SER A 25 10.09 27.37 6.34
N LEU A 26 10.78 28.46 5.96
CA LEU A 26 10.62 29.87 6.40
C LEU A 26 10.50 30.24 7.89
N PHE A 27 11.43 31.08 8.37
CA PHE A 27 11.23 32.34 9.16
C PHE A 27 12.64 32.91 9.49
N VAL A 28 13.16 33.95 8.82
CA VAL A 28 13.01 35.41 9.04
C VAL A 28 13.29 35.87 10.48
N GLY A 29 14.36 36.67 10.69
CA GLY A 29 14.57 37.41 11.95
C GLY A 29 15.94 38.01 12.30
N ILE A 30 16.51 38.87 11.44
CA ILE A 30 17.16 40.19 11.75
C ILE A 30 18.46 40.31 12.60
N ALA A 31 19.42 41.02 11.96
CA ALA A 31 20.44 41.98 12.43
C ALA A 31 21.81 41.49 12.97
N LEU A 32 22.88 41.84 12.23
CA LEU A 32 23.80 42.92 12.63
C LEU A 32 24.62 43.43 11.42
N LEU A 33 24.78 44.75 11.40
CA LEU A 33 25.45 45.60 10.41
C LEU A 33 26.96 45.32 10.30
N THR A 34 27.54 45.52 9.10
CA THR A 34 28.42 46.67 8.76
C THR A 34 28.92 46.59 7.31
N SER A 35 28.73 47.70 6.56
CA SER A 35 29.67 48.38 5.63
C SER A 35 30.50 47.54 4.64
N SER A 36 30.61 47.80 3.33
CA SER A 36 30.33 48.95 2.46
C SER A 36 30.41 48.41 1.02
N ASN A 37 29.36 48.56 0.21
CA ASN A 37 29.20 49.60 -0.81
C ASN A 37 29.79 49.24 -2.19
N ARG A 38 28.96 48.61 -3.04
CA ARG A 38 29.06 48.67 -4.52
C ARG A 38 27.66 48.55 -5.16
N TYR A 39 27.31 49.63 -5.88
CA TYR A 39 26.43 49.82 -7.05
C TYR A 39 24.99 49.27 -7.07
N ILE A 40 24.04 50.12 -7.49
CA ILE A 40 23.23 49.91 -8.71
C ILE A 40 22.40 51.17 -9.03
N LEU A 41 22.39 51.49 -10.32
CA LEU A 41 21.53 52.42 -11.05
C LEU A 41 20.04 52.28 -10.69
N MET A 42 19.34 53.42 -10.57
CA MET A 42 18.00 53.53 -11.15
C MET A 42 17.71 54.97 -11.59
N SER A 43 16.98 55.06 -12.69
CA SER A 43 16.81 56.20 -13.56
C SER A 43 15.62 57.10 -13.18
N ILE A 44 15.58 58.26 -13.87
CA ILE A 44 14.43 59.14 -14.16
C ILE A 44 14.23 60.32 -13.20
N GLY A 45 14.55 61.51 -13.72
CA GLY A 45 14.13 62.80 -13.18
C GLY A 45 14.57 63.95 -14.07
N LYS A 46 13.86 64.17 -15.19
CA LYS A 46 14.05 65.31 -16.12
C LYS A 46 13.97 66.63 -15.34
N GLY A 47 15.04 67.44 -15.39
CA GLY A 47 15.06 68.76 -14.77
C GLY A 47 16.25 69.60 -15.24
N ARG A 48 16.00 70.39 -16.30
CA ARG A 48 16.75 71.58 -16.75
C ARG A 48 17.98 71.99 -15.92
N ILE A 49 19.18 71.78 -16.48
CA ILE A 49 20.33 72.67 -16.26
C ILE A 49 20.74 73.19 -17.65
N ILE A 50 20.01 74.21 -18.08
CA ILE A 50 20.44 75.15 -19.13
C ILE A 50 20.99 76.34 -18.36
N GLY A 51 22.30 76.58 -18.43
CA GLY A 51 22.94 77.79 -17.95
C GLY A 51 24.26 77.52 -17.24
N LEU A 52 25.35 78.01 -17.83
CA LEU A 52 26.77 77.92 -17.41
C LEU A 52 27.39 76.55 -17.75
N ILE A 53 28.23 76.35 -18.76
CA ILE A 53 29.33 77.19 -19.26
C ILE A 53 29.43 76.99 -20.79
N LEU A 54 28.86 77.94 -21.52
CA LEU A 54 29.09 78.21 -22.94
C LEU A 54 30.42 78.99 -23.10
N LEU A 55 31.48 78.55 -22.42
CA LEU A 55 32.77 79.25 -22.34
C LEU A 55 33.93 78.27 -22.10
N VAL A 56 33.96 77.18 -22.88
CA VAL A 56 35.18 76.34 -23.07
C VAL A 56 35.47 76.11 -24.56
N LEU A 57 34.63 76.59 -25.48
CA LEU A 57 34.84 76.46 -26.94
C LEU A 57 35.72 77.58 -27.55
N LEU A 58 36.66 78.15 -26.79
CA LEU A 58 37.49 79.27 -27.28
C LEU A 58 38.94 79.27 -26.77
N MET A 59 39.45 78.15 -26.24
CA MET A 59 40.86 78.01 -25.87
C MET A 59 41.40 76.61 -26.21
N THR A 60 41.29 76.22 -27.48
CA THR A 60 42.20 75.25 -28.12
C THR A 60 42.59 75.78 -29.50
N LEU A 61 42.98 77.04 -29.56
CA LEU A 61 44.03 77.42 -30.51
C LEU A 61 45.28 77.47 -29.65
N SER A 62 45.91 76.30 -29.50
CA SER A 62 47.35 76.28 -29.25
C SER A 62 47.95 77.33 -30.20
N PRO A 63 48.79 78.27 -29.72
CA PRO A 63 49.60 79.02 -30.66
C PRO A 63 50.37 77.94 -31.41
N VAL A 64 50.03 77.72 -32.68
CA VAL A 64 50.84 76.96 -33.62
C VAL A 64 52.25 77.38 -33.30
N MET A 65 53.06 76.44 -32.80
CA MET A 65 54.42 76.67 -32.36
C MET A 65 55.16 77.18 -33.58
N ALA A 66 55.14 78.49 -33.74
CA ALA A 66 55.50 79.09 -35.00
C ALA A 66 57.02 79.22 -34.94
N GLN A 67 57.68 78.28 -35.59
CA GLN A 67 59.11 78.30 -35.72
C GLN A 67 59.41 79.36 -36.76
N GLY A 68 59.96 80.47 -36.30
CA GLY A 68 60.23 81.61 -37.16
C GLY A 68 61.69 81.67 -37.56
N TYR A 69 61.94 82.00 -38.83
CA TYR A 69 63.28 82.40 -39.28
C TYR A 69 63.42 83.91 -39.11
N SER A 70 64.51 84.38 -38.52
CA SER A 70 64.79 85.80 -38.36
C SER A 70 66.16 86.14 -38.92
N LEU A 71 66.19 87.07 -39.88
CA LEU A 71 67.40 87.64 -40.45
C LEU A 71 67.55 89.07 -39.94
N ILE A 72 68.66 89.35 -39.26
CA ILE A 72 68.95 90.68 -38.73
C ILE A 72 70.29 91.13 -39.31
N GLU A 73 70.21 91.93 -40.37
CA GLU A 73 71.35 92.59 -40.98
C GLU A 73 71.46 94.04 -40.49
N ASN A 74 72.59 94.68 -40.79
CA ASN A 74 72.80 96.09 -40.43
C ASN A 74 71.78 97.03 -41.12
N ASP A 75 71.29 96.64 -42.29
CA ASP A 75 70.48 97.50 -43.17
C ASP A 75 69.00 97.10 -43.21
N VAL A 76 68.68 95.83 -42.94
CA VAL A 76 67.33 95.27 -42.98
C VAL A 76 67.13 94.24 -41.87
N GLU A 77 65.91 94.13 -41.38
CA GLU A 77 65.47 93.07 -40.48
C GLU A 77 64.28 92.37 -41.11
N MET A 78 64.31 91.05 -41.18
CA MET A 78 63.25 90.22 -41.75
C MET A 78 62.89 89.08 -40.80
N ARG A 79 61.60 88.77 -40.70
CA ARG A 79 61.07 87.70 -39.87
C ARG A 79 60.03 86.91 -40.66
N PHE A 80 60.14 85.60 -40.62
CA PHE A 80 59.19 84.65 -41.17
C PHE A 80 58.57 83.87 -40.04
N ASN A 81 57.27 83.58 -40.16
CA ASN A 81 56.54 82.76 -39.21
C ASN A 81 55.77 81.67 -39.97
N TYR A 82 56.01 80.41 -39.65
CA TYR A 82 55.44 79.26 -40.34
C TYR A 82 55.27 78.07 -39.36
N PRO A 83 54.39 77.09 -39.67
CA PRO A 83 54.22 75.91 -38.83
C PRO A 83 55.47 75.02 -38.87
N SER A 84 55.80 74.37 -37.73
CA SER A 84 56.96 73.47 -37.59
C SER A 84 56.74 72.08 -38.18
N GLU A 85 55.48 71.69 -38.41
CA GLU A 85 55.09 70.48 -39.13
C GLU A 85 53.97 70.82 -40.12
N ILE A 86 54.00 70.21 -41.30
CA ILE A 86 53.02 70.46 -42.36
C ILE A 86 52.43 69.15 -42.86
N LYS A 87 51.10 69.08 -42.96
CA LYS A 87 50.40 67.94 -43.55
C LYS A 87 50.44 68.01 -45.08
N MET A 88 50.77 66.88 -45.73
CA MET A 88 50.74 66.74 -47.19
C MET A 88 49.36 67.13 -47.76
N GLY A 89 49.36 67.78 -48.92
CA GLY A 89 48.12 68.20 -49.58
C GLY A 89 47.38 69.36 -48.89
N THR A 90 47.93 69.95 -47.84
CA THR A 90 47.35 71.13 -47.17
C THR A 90 48.02 72.43 -47.62
N CYS A 91 47.30 73.55 -47.48
CA CYS A 91 47.86 74.88 -47.72
C CYS A 91 48.24 75.54 -46.40
N ILE A 92 49.48 76.01 -46.33
CA ILE A 92 50.03 76.72 -45.18
C ILE A 92 50.04 78.22 -45.42
N THR A 93 50.07 78.97 -44.31
CA THR A 93 50.26 80.42 -44.34
C THR A 93 51.60 80.77 -43.72
N ILE A 94 52.44 81.44 -44.49
CA ILE A 94 53.73 81.98 -44.06
C ILE A 94 53.55 83.48 -43.86
N SER A 95 53.81 83.96 -42.64
CA SER A 95 53.76 85.39 -42.33
C SER A 95 55.15 85.99 -42.46
N PHE A 96 55.32 86.92 -43.38
CA PHE A 96 56.56 87.68 -43.57
C PHE A 96 56.42 89.08 -43.00
N TRP A 97 57.42 89.53 -42.27
CA TRP A 97 57.55 90.89 -41.78
C TRP A 97 58.96 91.42 -42.03
N MET A 98 59.08 92.65 -42.50
CA MET A 98 60.38 93.28 -42.76
C MET A 98 60.40 94.73 -42.30
N LYS A 99 61.58 95.18 -41.87
CA LYS A 99 61.91 96.55 -41.48
C LYS A 99 63.21 97.02 -42.15
N ALA A 100 63.17 98.19 -42.78
CA ALA A 100 64.37 98.87 -43.27
C ALA A 100 65.02 99.66 -42.12
N LYS A 101 66.33 99.45 -41.90
CA LYS A 101 67.14 100.19 -40.92
C LYS A 101 67.92 101.36 -41.52
N ASN A 102 68.01 101.40 -42.85
CA ASN A 102 68.64 102.47 -43.63
C ASN A 102 67.72 102.87 -44.80
N ASN A 103 68.05 103.97 -45.48
CA ASN A 103 67.38 104.33 -46.73
C ASN A 103 67.81 103.38 -47.85
N LEU A 104 66.87 102.69 -48.48
CA LEU A 104 67.14 101.72 -49.54
C LEU A 104 66.46 102.17 -50.83
N THR A 105 67.11 101.94 -51.96
CA THR A 105 66.55 102.17 -53.31
C THR A 105 66.59 100.88 -54.11
N ASP A 106 65.68 100.72 -55.08
CA ASP A 106 65.52 99.50 -55.88
C ASP A 106 65.39 98.22 -55.01
N LEU A 107 64.58 98.27 -53.96
CA LEU A 107 64.40 97.14 -53.04
C LEU A 107 63.53 96.05 -53.69
N SER A 108 64.06 94.84 -53.76
CA SER A 108 63.37 93.65 -54.24
C SER A 108 63.68 92.47 -53.33
N VAL A 109 62.63 91.83 -52.81
CA VAL A 109 62.73 90.61 -52.01
C VAL A 109 61.98 89.50 -52.74
N ARG A 110 62.70 88.49 -53.20
CA ARG A 110 62.15 87.26 -53.80
C ARG A 110 62.22 86.15 -52.78
N LEU A 111 61.09 85.48 -52.58
CA LEU A 111 61.02 84.26 -51.80
C LEU A 111 60.76 83.10 -52.75
N THR A 112 61.64 82.11 -52.69
CA THR A 112 61.52 80.84 -53.37
C THR A 112 61.34 79.76 -52.31
N LEU A 113 60.33 78.90 -52.48
CA LEU A 113 60.11 77.75 -51.62
C LEU A 113 60.21 76.49 -52.45
N THR A 114 61.09 75.60 -52.01
CA THR A 114 61.40 74.35 -52.68
C THR A 114 60.93 73.20 -51.81
N TYR A 115 60.03 72.40 -52.36
CA TYR A 115 59.63 71.12 -51.78
C TYR A 115 60.67 70.08 -52.17
N HIS A 116 61.34 69.51 -51.17
CA HIS A 116 62.29 68.44 -51.33
C HIS A 116 61.61 67.12 -51.01
N ALA A 117 61.55 66.25 -52.00
CA ALA A 117 61.25 64.83 -51.84
C ALA A 117 62.51 64.05 -52.26
N ASP A 118 62.78 62.90 -51.65
CA ASP A 118 63.96 62.07 -52.00
C ASP A 118 64.02 61.71 -53.50
N SER A 119 62.87 61.73 -54.19
CA SER A 119 62.73 61.41 -55.60
C SER A 119 62.77 62.62 -56.54
N TYR A 120 62.51 63.84 -56.05
CA TYR A 120 62.53 65.07 -56.86
C TYR A 120 62.51 66.35 -55.99
N THR A 121 63.00 67.44 -56.55
CA THR A 121 62.80 68.78 -55.99
C THR A 121 61.82 69.58 -56.85
N GLN A 122 60.89 70.27 -56.22
CA GLN A 122 59.89 71.09 -56.91
C GLN A 122 59.81 72.46 -56.27
N VAL A 123 59.98 73.52 -57.06
CA VAL A 123 59.70 74.88 -56.61
C VAL A 123 58.18 75.06 -56.57
N ILE A 124 57.64 75.23 -55.36
CA ILE A 124 56.20 75.36 -55.13
C ILE A 124 55.76 76.82 -54.96
N TYR A 125 56.72 77.72 -54.75
CA TYR A 125 56.49 79.15 -54.69
C TYR A 125 57.74 79.88 -55.17
N ASP A 126 57.62 80.81 -56.12
CA ASP A 126 58.68 81.75 -56.51
C ASP A 126 58.02 83.07 -56.88
N LYS A 127 58.10 84.05 -55.98
CA LYS A 127 57.55 85.39 -56.22
C LYS A 127 58.39 86.46 -55.53
N ILE A 128 58.40 87.64 -56.13
CA ILE A 128 58.85 88.86 -55.47
C ILE A 128 57.76 89.30 -54.50
N ILE A 129 58.03 89.16 -53.20
CA ILE A 129 57.09 89.45 -52.12
C ILE A 129 57.11 90.93 -51.70
N VAL A 130 58.22 91.62 -51.96
CA VAL A 130 58.37 93.07 -51.78
C VAL A 130 59.11 93.66 -52.98
N SER A 131 58.57 94.72 -53.58
CA SER A 131 59.22 95.48 -54.63
C SER A 131 58.88 96.96 -54.43
N GLU A 132 59.89 97.78 -54.13
CA GLU A 132 59.72 99.20 -53.84
C GLU A 132 60.88 99.99 -54.49
N SER A 133 60.57 101.12 -55.12
CA SER A 133 61.58 101.96 -55.78
C SER A 133 62.49 102.70 -54.78
N SER A 134 61.92 103.13 -53.65
CA SER A 134 62.67 103.73 -52.55
C SER A 134 61.91 103.55 -51.24
N VAL A 135 62.64 103.21 -50.17
CA VAL A 135 62.11 103.09 -48.81
C VAL A 135 62.98 103.91 -47.86
N THR A 136 62.34 104.53 -46.88
CA THR A 136 63.03 105.33 -45.87
C THR A 136 63.46 104.47 -44.68
N GLU A 137 64.44 104.94 -43.92
CA GLU A 137 64.77 104.37 -42.62
C GLU A 137 63.51 104.24 -41.73
N GLY A 138 63.35 103.08 -41.10
CA GLY A 138 62.20 102.75 -40.25
C GLY A 138 60.97 102.22 -41.00
N TRP A 139 60.99 102.14 -42.33
CA TRP A 139 59.90 101.57 -43.11
C TRP A 139 59.66 100.10 -42.76
N THR A 140 58.39 99.69 -42.65
CA THR A 140 58.01 98.31 -42.35
C THR A 140 56.94 97.80 -43.31
N THR A 141 57.01 96.51 -43.63
CA THR A 141 55.97 95.84 -44.42
C THR A 141 55.70 94.45 -43.86
N SER A 142 54.48 93.97 -44.08
CA SER A 142 54.08 92.61 -43.75
C SER A 142 53.32 91.99 -44.92
N LYS A 143 53.59 90.72 -45.19
CA LYS A 143 52.90 89.93 -46.22
C LYS A 143 52.45 88.60 -45.63
N SER A 144 51.24 88.21 -45.97
CA SER A 144 50.73 86.86 -45.71
C SER A 144 50.82 86.07 -47.00
N ILE A 145 51.58 84.98 -46.98
CA ILE A 145 51.89 84.17 -48.16
C ILE A 145 51.23 82.80 -47.98
N SER A 146 50.26 82.48 -48.82
CA SER A 146 49.59 81.17 -48.81
C SER A 146 50.27 80.26 -49.83
N VAL A 147 50.69 79.07 -49.40
CA VAL A 147 51.41 78.09 -50.22
C VAL A 147 50.80 76.73 -50.01
N CYS A 148 50.51 76.01 -51.08
CA CYS A 148 49.92 74.68 -51.02
C CYS A 148 50.99 73.62 -51.24
N ILE A 149 51.07 72.66 -50.31
CA ILE A 149 52.03 71.57 -50.38
C ILE A 149 51.47 70.46 -51.27
N PRO A 150 52.29 69.85 -52.14
CA PRO A 150 51.88 68.68 -52.91
C PRO A 150 51.34 67.56 -52.03
N SER A 151 50.39 66.78 -52.56
CA SER A 151 49.80 65.63 -51.86
C SER A 151 50.51 64.30 -52.13
N GLU A 152 51.63 64.33 -52.85
CA GLU A 152 52.34 63.11 -53.25
C GLU A 152 53.20 62.60 -52.09
N VAL A 153 53.01 61.32 -51.76
CA VAL A 153 53.74 60.66 -50.67
C VAL A 153 55.17 60.41 -51.12
N ALA A 154 56.10 61.11 -50.49
CA ALA A 154 57.53 60.89 -50.62
C ALA A 154 58.13 60.46 -49.26
N PRO A 155 59.26 59.72 -49.24
CA PRO A 155 60.02 59.53 -48.03
C PRO A 155 60.69 60.85 -47.61
N GLU A 156 60.62 61.15 -46.31
CA GLU A 156 61.20 62.32 -45.62
C GLU A 156 61.10 63.70 -46.32
N PRO A 157 59.92 64.11 -46.82
CA PRO A 157 59.83 65.36 -47.53
C PRO A 157 59.94 66.55 -46.58
N HIS A 158 60.55 67.62 -47.06
CA HIS A 158 60.70 68.85 -46.31
C HIS A 158 60.62 70.08 -47.19
N LEU A 159 60.34 71.22 -46.56
CA LEU A 159 60.27 72.50 -47.22
C LEU A 159 61.54 73.29 -46.92
N GLN A 160 62.24 73.73 -47.96
CA GLN A 160 63.34 74.68 -47.89
C GLN A 160 62.87 76.04 -48.42
N ALA A 161 63.31 77.11 -47.78
CA ALA A 161 63.12 78.46 -48.28
C ALA A 161 64.45 79.05 -48.71
N ASP A 162 64.45 79.71 -49.85
CA ASP A 162 65.55 80.51 -50.36
C ASP A 162 65.05 81.97 -50.49
N LEU A 163 65.79 82.89 -49.89
CA LEU A 163 65.45 84.31 -49.81
C LEU A 163 66.53 85.13 -50.49
N GLU A 164 66.17 85.71 -51.64
CA GLU A 164 67.02 86.62 -52.37
C GLU A 164 66.52 88.05 -52.19
N THR A 165 67.35 88.87 -51.56
CA THR A 165 67.06 90.29 -51.34
C THR A 165 68.08 91.13 -52.06
N SER A 166 67.65 92.00 -52.97
CA SER A 166 68.50 92.97 -53.67
C SER A 166 68.04 94.39 -53.35
N TYR A 167 68.98 95.29 -53.04
CA TYR A 167 68.72 96.71 -52.81
C TYR A 167 69.99 97.53 -53.03
N LYS A 168 69.86 98.85 -53.11
CA LYS A 168 70.97 99.80 -53.18
C LYS A 168 70.99 100.71 -51.95
N ILE A 169 72.16 100.85 -51.34
CA ILE A 169 72.45 101.85 -50.30
C ILE A 169 73.36 102.89 -50.93
N ASP A 170 72.95 104.16 -50.91
CA ASP A 170 73.72 105.27 -51.46
C ASP A 170 74.25 105.02 -52.90
N GLY A 171 73.44 104.34 -53.71
CA GLY A 171 73.76 103.96 -55.09
C GLY A 171 74.59 102.67 -55.25
N SER A 172 75.10 102.08 -54.17
CA SER A 172 75.87 100.82 -54.20
C SER A 172 74.96 99.60 -54.07
N PRO A 173 74.98 98.64 -55.00
CA PRO A 173 74.12 97.46 -54.93
C PRO A 173 74.60 96.48 -53.85
N LYS A 174 73.66 95.93 -53.10
CA LYS A 174 73.85 94.87 -52.12
C LYS A 174 72.80 93.78 -52.36
N ALA A 175 73.26 92.53 -52.35
CA ALA A 175 72.40 91.36 -52.43
C ALA A 175 72.64 90.49 -51.21
N LEU A 176 71.56 89.95 -50.65
CA LEU A 176 71.57 88.99 -49.56
C LEU A 176 70.87 87.73 -50.08
N GLU A 177 71.49 86.59 -49.86
CA GLU A 177 70.95 85.28 -50.23
C GLU A 177 71.03 84.40 -48.98
N HIS A 178 69.88 83.86 -48.58
CA HIS A 178 69.77 83.01 -47.40
C HIS A 178 68.86 81.85 -47.70
N ASP A 179 69.35 80.65 -47.46
CA ASP A 179 68.56 79.42 -47.50
C ASP A 179 68.39 78.85 -46.09
N TRP A 180 67.23 78.28 -45.79
CA TRP A 180 67.02 77.55 -44.54
C TRP A 180 65.98 76.44 -44.68
N TYR A 181 66.15 75.43 -43.82
CA TYR A 181 65.15 74.40 -43.60
C TYR A 181 63.94 75.01 -42.88
N MET A 182 62.77 75.01 -43.52
CA MET A 182 61.56 75.53 -42.92
C MET A 182 60.92 74.49 -42.00
N SER A 183 60.38 73.42 -42.57
CA SER A 183 59.51 72.49 -41.85
C SER A 183 59.55 71.12 -42.51
N ILE A 184 59.34 70.09 -41.71
CA ILE A 184 59.07 68.74 -42.20
C ILE A 184 57.66 68.67 -42.78
N VAL A 185 57.49 67.86 -43.82
CA VAL A 185 56.18 67.56 -44.42
C VAL A 185 55.86 66.09 -44.14
N ARG A 186 54.66 65.79 -43.62
CA ARG A 186 54.23 64.44 -43.24
C ARG A 186 52.82 64.15 -43.74
N SER A 187 52.48 62.87 -43.92
CA SER A 187 51.12 62.44 -44.27
C SER A 187 50.13 62.64 -43.12
N GLU A 188 50.60 62.39 -41.91
CA GLU A 188 49.91 62.60 -40.63
C GLU A 188 50.81 63.43 -39.72
N THR A 189 50.21 64.39 -39.03
CA THR A 189 50.96 65.23 -38.08
C THR A 189 51.18 64.50 -36.76
N TYR A 190 52.13 64.95 -35.95
CA TYR A 190 52.31 64.38 -34.61
C TYR A 190 51.04 64.45 -33.76
N GLU A 191 50.29 65.55 -33.85
CA GLU A 191 49.03 65.76 -33.13
C GLU A 191 47.97 64.73 -33.53
N GLU A 192 47.79 64.48 -34.83
CA GLU A 192 46.85 63.46 -35.33
C GLU A 192 47.24 62.05 -34.85
N LEU A 193 48.53 61.73 -34.87
CA LEU A 193 49.02 60.44 -34.39
C LEU A 193 48.86 60.28 -32.86
N GLU A 194 49.02 61.37 -32.10
CA GLU A 194 48.80 61.39 -30.66
C GLU A 194 47.31 61.16 -30.33
N GLU A 195 46.40 61.79 -31.07
CA GLU A 195 44.95 61.56 -30.93
C GLU A 195 44.57 60.10 -31.23
N GLU A 196 45.07 59.52 -32.33
CA GLU A 196 44.83 58.12 -32.68
C GLU A 196 45.37 57.16 -31.61
N LEU A 197 46.53 57.47 -31.04
CA LEU A 197 47.15 56.67 -29.98
C LEU A 197 46.36 56.73 -28.68
N GLU A 198 45.82 57.89 -28.31
CA GLU A 198 44.93 58.03 -27.17
C GLU A 198 43.58 57.32 -27.39
N GLU A 199 43.00 57.38 -28.60
CA GLU A 199 41.80 56.61 -28.93
C GLU A 199 42.05 55.10 -28.89
N ALA A 200 43.19 54.63 -29.42
CA ALA A 200 43.58 53.23 -29.36
C ALA A 200 43.80 52.77 -27.91
N ARG A 201 44.40 53.60 -27.06
CA ARG A 201 44.55 53.32 -25.63
C ARG A 201 43.21 53.23 -24.92
N ALA A 202 42.27 54.13 -25.22
CA ALA A 202 40.93 54.07 -24.67
C ALA A 202 40.23 52.75 -25.05
N LYS A 203 40.27 52.36 -26.33
CA LYS A 203 39.72 51.08 -26.80
C LYS A 203 40.35 49.86 -26.12
N ILE A 204 41.67 49.89 -25.89
CA ILE A 204 42.36 48.81 -25.17
C ILE A 204 41.86 48.69 -23.73
N ASN A 205 41.64 49.81 -23.05
CA ASN A 205 41.09 49.79 -21.70
C ASN A 205 39.66 49.28 -21.69
N ASP A 206 38.80 49.75 -22.61
CA ASP A 206 37.42 49.27 -22.73
C ASP A 206 37.35 47.76 -22.99
N LEU A 207 38.17 47.25 -23.91
CA LEU A 207 38.26 45.81 -24.19
C LEU A 207 38.80 45.01 -23.01
N LYS A 208 39.71 45.59 -22.23
CA LYS A 208 40.24 44.95 -21.04
C LYS A 208 39.18 44.82 -19.96
N ASP A 209 38.39 45.87 -19.76
CA ASP A 209 37.25 45.84 -18.83
C ASP A 209 36.22 44.80 -19.29
N GLU A 210 35.90 44.72 -20.59
CA GLU A 210 35.00 43.69 -21.14
C GLU A 210 35.54 42.26 -20.93
N ILE A 211 36.85 42.05 -21.11
CA ILE A 211 37.49 40.75 -20.84
C ILE A 211 37.39 40.38 -19.36
N ASP A 212 37.57 41.34 -18.46
CA ASP A 212 37.49 41.06 -17.03
C ASP A 212 36.03 40.79 -16.60
N ASP A 213 35.05 41.52 -17.14
CA ASP A 213 33.62 41.22 -16.95
C ASP A 213 33.24 39.82 -17.46
N LEU A 214 33.74 39.43 -18.64
CA LEU A 214 33.47 38.10 -19.22
C LEU A 214 34.13 36.97 -18.41
N LYS A 215 35.29 37.20 -17.79
CA LYS A 215 35.90 36.22 -16.88
C LYS A 215 35.07 36.04 -15.62
N ASP A 216 34.61 37.14 -15.03
CA ASP A 216 33.75 37.07 -13.84
C ASP A 216 32.45 36.32 -14.14
N GLU A 217 31.84 36.54 -15.31
CA GLU A 217 30.66 35.75 -15.75
C GLU A 217 31.01 34.27 -15.97
N LEU A 218 32.16 33.96 -16.57
CA LEU A 218 32.60 32.58 -16.78
C LEU A 218 32.80 31.85 -15.44
N ASP A 219 33.47 32.47 -14.48
CA ASP A 219 33.70 31.92 -13.15
C ASP A 219 32.37 31.65 -12.42
N GLU A 220 31.40 32.56 -12.51
CA GLU A 220 30.05 32.36 -11.97
C GLU A 220 29.35 31.16 -12.65
N LYS A 221 29.45 31.03 -13.98
CA LYS A 221 28.86 29.89 -14.70
C LYS A 221 29.51 28.57 -14.31
N GLU A 222 30.82 28.53 -14.13
CA GLU A 222 31.53 27.33 -13.68
C GLU A 222 31.06 26.92 -12.28
N GLU A 223 30.96 27.85 -11.33
CA GLU A 223 30.45 27.56 -9.98
C GLU A 223 29.00 27.04 -10.01
N THR A 224 28.14 27.62 -10.87
CA THR A 224 26.76 27.13 -11.01
C THR A 224 26.68 25.72 -11.60
N LEU A 225 27.57 25.37 -12.54
CA LEU A 225 27.65 24.03 -13.13
C LEU A 225 28.11 22.99 -12.11
N GLU A 226 29.14 23.30 -11.32
CA GLU A 226 29.61 22.43 -10.25
C GLU A 226 28.51 22.15 -9.22
N ASN A 227 27.83 23.20 -8.76
CA ASN A 227 26.69 23.09 -7.84
C ASN A 227 25.53 22.27 -8.43
N LEU A 228 25.25 22.41 -9.72
CA LEU A 228 24.20 21.64 -10.38
C LEU A 228 24.57 20.17 -10.51
N GLN A 229 25.85 19.88 -10.77
CA GLN A 229 26.38 18.53 -10.85
C GLN A 229 26.34 17.82 -9.49
N GLU A 230 26.66 18.51 -8.40
CA GLU A 230 26.50 17.98 -7.04
C GLU A 230 25.03 17.63 -6.74
N LYS A 231 24.10 18.56 -7.00
CA LYS A 231 22.66 18.32 -6.83
C LYS A 231 22.15 17.16 -7.68
N TYR A 232 22.66 17.01 -8.90
CA TYR A 232 22.32 15.89 -9.77
C TYR A 232 22.78 14.55 -9.17
N ASN A 233 24.01 14.49 -8.66
CA ASN A 233 24.55 13.28 -8.03
C ASN A 233 23.79 12.92 -6.75
N ASP A 234 23.43 13.92 -5.93
CA ASP A 234 22.60 13.72 -4.74
C ASP A 234 21.22 13.17 -5.08
N LEU A 235 20.58 13.74 -6.11
CA LEU A 235 19.28 13.27 -6.60
C LEU A 235 19.37 11.83 -7.13
N LEU A 236 20.43 11.51 -7.87
CA LEU A 236 20.67 10.16 -8.38
C LEU A 236 20.86 9.15 -7.23
N SER A 237 21.60 9.53 -6.19
CA SER A 237 21.78 8.69 -4.99
C SER A 237 20.44 8.47 -4.26
N CYS A 238 19.65 9.53 -4.07
CA CYS A 238 18.32 9.42 -3.47
C CYS A 238 17.39 8.51 -4.28
N TYR A 239 17.43 8.61 -5.62
CA TYR A 239 16.67 7.75 -6.50
C TYR A 239 17.06 6.27 -6.34
N GLN A 240 18.36 5.96 -6.34
CA GLN A 240 18.86 4.59 -6.14
C GLN A 240 18.45 4.01 -4.78
N GLN A 241 18.51 4.82 -3.71
CA GLN A 241 18.04 4.41 -2.39
C GLN A 241 16.53 4.13 -2.37
N LEU A 242 15.73 4.97 -3.04
CA LEU A 242 14.29 4.78 -3.14
C LEU A 242 13.96 3.50 -3.92
N GLN A 243 14.66 3.26 -5.02
CA GLN A 243 14.52 2.03 -5.80
C GLN A 243 14.82 0.80 -4.94
N GLY A 244 15.92 0.80 -4.19
CA GLY A 244 16.25 -0.31 -3.29
C GLY A 244 15.20 -0.55 -2.20
N LYS A 245 14.61 0.52 -1.64
CA LYS A 245 13.49 0.40 -0.69
C LYS A 245 12.23 -0.18 -1.33
N TYR A 246 11.97 0.18 -2.58
CA TYR A 246 10.83 -0.36 -3.32
C TYR A 246 11.00 -1.86 -3.58
N GLU A 247 12.18 -2.30 -4.01
CA GLU A 247 12.49 -3.73 -4.23
C GLU A 247 12.34 -4.54 -2.93
N GLN A 248 12.84 -4.01 -1.80
CA GLN A 248 12.66 -4.65 -0.49
C GLN A 248 11.17 -4.74 -0.08
N LEU A 249 10.39 -3.69 -0.35
CA LEU A 249 8.96 -3.69 -0.07
C LEU A 249 8.23 -4.73 -0.92
N GLU A 250 8.58 -4.85 -2.19
CA GLU A 250 8.02 -5.85 -3.11
C GLU A 250 8.34 -7.27 -2.64
N GLU A 251 9.58 -7.55 -2.22
CA GLU A 251 9.96 -8.84 -1.61
C GLU A 251 9.14 -9.14 -0.36
N SER A 252 9.00 -8.17 0.55
CA SER A 252 8.22 -8.34 1.78
C SER A 252 6.74 -8.60 1.51
N TYR A 253 6.19 -7.98 0.46
CA TYR A 253 4.81 -8.20 0.03
C TYR A 253 4.61 -9.61 -0.53
N GLN A 254 5.55 -10.10 -1.34
CA GLN A 254 5.49 -11.48 -1.86
C GLN A 254 5.61 -12.50 -0.74
N ASP A 255 6.50 -12.28 0.23
CA ASP A 255 6.63 -13.15 1.41
C ASP A 255 5.32 -13.19 2.22
N LEU A 256 4.75 -12.01 2.51
CA LEU A 256 3.47 -11.93 3.23
C LEU A 256 2.33 -12.63 2.47
N MET A 257 2.29 -12.51 1.15
CA MET A 257 1.31 -13.18 0.30
C MET A 257 1.47 -14.71 0.35
N ASN A 258 2.70 -15.22 0.41
CA ASN A 258 2.96 -16.64 0.56
C ASN A 258 2.56 -17.14 1.96
N GLN A 259 2.92 -16.41 3.02
CA GLN A 259 2.49 -16.72 4.38
C GLN A 259 0.95 -16.75 4.50
N TYR A 260 0.26 -15.81 3.84
CA TYR A 260 -1.19 -15.79 3.80
C TYR A 260 -1.76 -17.06 3.12
N LYS A 261 -1.21 -17.47 1.98
CA LYS A 261 -1.63 -18.69 1.29
C LYS A 261 -1.39 -19.95 2.12
N GLU A 262 -0.25 -20.04 2.80
CA GLU A 262 0.04 -21.14 3.72
C GLU A 262 -0.96 -21.17 4.87
N LEU A 263 -1.25 -20.01 5.47
CA LEU A 263 -2.23 -19.90 6.55
C LEU A 263 -3.62 -20.34 6.09
N ASP A 264 -4.06 -19.91 4.91
CA ASP A 264 -5.34 -20.30 4.31
C ASP A 264 -5.43 -21.82 4.11
N GLN A 265 -4.36 -22.44 3.59
CA GLN A 265 -4.29 -23.91 3.47
C GLN A 265 -4.36 -24.61 4.82
N THR A 266 -3.64 -24.13 5.84
CA THR A 266 -3.71 -24.72 7.19
C THR A 266 -5.10 -24.58 7.81
N TYR A 267 -5.81 -23.49 7.53
CA TYR A 267 -7.16 -23.27 8.00
C TYR A 267 -8.15 -24.25 7.34
N GLU A 268 -8.07 -24.43 6.02
CA GLU A 268 -8.88 -25.41 5.28
C GLU A 268 -8.63 -26.84 5.80
N ASP A 269 -7.37 -27.23 5.97
CA ASP A 269 -6.99 -28.53 6.54
C ASP A 269 -7.56 -28.74 7.96
N LEU A 270 -7.52 -27.69 8.78
CA LEU A 270 -8.06 -27.74 10.15
C LEU A 270 -9.59 -27.86 10.13
N ARG A 271 -10.26 -27.15 9.22
CA ARG A 271 -11.72 -27.24 9.03
C ARG A 271 -12.11 -28.66 8.65
N ASP A 272 -11.39 -29.29 7.73
CA ASP A 272 -11.68 -30.65 7.26
C ASP A 272 -11.45 -31.68 8.37
N LYS A 273 -10.36 -31.55 9.15
CA LYS A 273 -10.11 -32.37 10.35
C LYS A 273 -11.21 -32.21 11.40
N HIS A 274 -11.70 -30.99 11.60
CA HIS A 274 -12.80 -30.72 12.52
C HIS A 274 -14.08 -31.42 12.07
N GLN A 275 -14.42 -31.33 10.77
CA GLN A 275 -15.58 -32.01 10.21
C GLN A 275 -15.47 -33.54 10.32
N GLN A 276 -14.29 -34.12 10.06
CA GLN A 276 -14.07 -35.55 10.26
C GLN A 276 -14.25 -35.96 11.74
N THR A 277 -13.75 -35.15 12.66
CA THR A 277 -13.90 -35.41 14.11
C THR A 277 -15.38 -35.41 14.53
N LEU A 278 -16.18 -34.49 13.99
CA LEU A 278 -17.63 -34.47 14.23
C LEU A 278 -18.31 -35.76 13.74
N LEU A 279 -17.98 -36.21 12.53
CA LEU A 279 -18.51 -37.47 11.97
C LEU A 279 -18.12 -38.68 12.83
N ASP A 280 -16.88 -38.73 13.32
CA ASP A 280 -16.41 -39.81 14.18
C ASP A 280 -17.10 -39.80 15.56
N LEU A 281 -17.38 -38.61 16.11
CA LEU A 281 -18.17 -38.46 17.33
C LEU A 281 -19.60 -38.98 17.13
N GLU A 282 -20.25 -38.63 16.01
CA GLU A 282 -21.58 -39.14 15.68
C GLU A 282 -21.59 -40.67 15.54
N ARG A 283 -20.59 -41.25 14.86
CA ARG A 283 -20.42 -42.71 14.76
C ARG A 283 -20.23 -43.35 16.13
N LEU A 284 -19.41 -42.75 16.99
CA LEU A 284 -19.15 -43.28 18.33
C LEU A 284 -20.42 -43.23 19.19
N ARG A 285 -21.19 -42.16 19.10
CA ARG A 285 -22.49 -42.03 19.77
C ARG A 285 -23.47 -43.12 19.30
N ALA A 286 -23.56 -43.37 18.00
CA ALA A 286 -24.40 -44.45 17.48
C ALA A 286 -23.97 -45.84 18.00
N LYS A 287 -22.65 -46.10 18.07
CA LYS A 287 -22.12 -47.34 18.68
C LYS A 287 -22.48 -47.45 20.16
N TYR A 288 -22.38 -46.36 20.91
CA TYR A 288 -22.77 -46.33 22.32
C TYR A 288 -24.26 -46.62 22.51
N ASP A 289 -25.12 -46.01 21.71
CA ASP A 289 -26.58 -46.21 21.77
C ASP A 289 -26.96 -47.67 21.45
N LEU A 290 -26.28 -48.29 20.48
CA LEU A 290 -26.43 -49.72 20.16
C LEU A 290 -26.01 -50.60 21.34
N LEU A 291 -24.82 -50.36 21.90
CA LEU A 291 -24.30 -51.12 23.03
C LEU A 291 -25.20 -51.01 24.26
N SER A 292 -25.72 -49.81 24.55
CA SER A 292 -26.67 -49.56 25.63
C SER A 292 -27.96 -50.37 25.46
N ARG A 293 -28.49 -50.43 24.23
CA ARG A 293 -29.67 -51.25 23.91
C ARG A 293 -29.40 -52.74 24.10
N ASP A 294 -28.24 -53.22 23.65
CA ASP A 294 -27.88 -54.64 23.79
C ASP A 294 -27.65 -55.02 25.24
N TYR A 295 -27.05 -54.13 26.04
CA TYR A 295 -26.97 -54.30 27.49
C TYR A 295 -28.35 -54.39 28.14
N GLY A 296 -29.29 -53.52 27.75
CA GLY A 296 -30.68 -53.58 28.23
C GLY A 296 -31.36 -54.92 27.92
N LYS A 297 -31.18 -55.46 26.72
CA LYS A 297 -31.68 -56.80 26.35
C LYS A 297 -31.03 -57.91 27.18
N LEU A 298 -29.72 -57.80 27.43
CA LEU A 298 -29.00 -58.78 28.24
C LEU A 298 -29.51 -58.80 29.69
N ASP A 299 -29.77 -57.63 30.28
CA ASP A 299 -30.38 -57.51 31.61
C ASP A 299 -31.78 -58.14 31.67
N GLU A 300 -32.62 -57.89 30.66
CA GLU A 300 -33.95 -58.51 30.56
C GLU A 300 -33.86 -60.04 30.45
N ASN A 301 -32.97 -60.55 29.61
CA ASN A 301 -32.72 -61.99 29.48
C ASN A 301 -32.23 -62.59 30.81
N TYR A 302 -31.36 -61.90 31.53
CA TYR A 302 -30.87 -62.34 32.84
C TYR A 302 -32.02 -62.42 33.86
N ARG A 303 -32.89 -61.41 33.92
CA ARG A 303 -34.08 -61.43 34.80
C ARG A 303 -35.04 -62.56 34.46
N ASN A 304 -35.26 -62.82 33.18
CA ASN A 304 -36.11 -63.93 32.74
C ASN A 304 -35.51 -65.28 33.13
N LEU A 305 -34.20 -65.47 32.92
CA LEU A 305 -33.50 -66.68 33.33
C LEU A 305 -33.55 -66.89 34.85
N LEU A 306 -33.42 -65.83 35.64
CA LEU A 306 -33.57 -65.89 37.09
C LEU A 306 -34.97 -66.35 37.51
N LYS A 307 -36.01 -65.84 36.86
CA LYS A 307 -37.39 -66.25 37.10
C LYS A 307 -37.63 -67.71 36.74
N ASP A 308 -37.09 -68.17 35.61
CA ASP A 308 -37.18 -69.58 35.20
C ASP A 308 -36.46 -70.49 36.21
N TYR A 309 -35.31 -70.05 36.73
CA TYR A 309 -34.61 -70.74 37.81
C TYR A 309 -35.45 -70.82 39.10
N GLU A 310 -36.10 -69.73 39.51
CA GLU A 310 -36.99 -69.73 40.67
C GLU A 310 -38.19 -70.67 40.49
N ASN A 311 -38.81 -70.65 39.31
CA ASN A 311 -39.93 -71.53 38.97
C ASN A 311 -39.52 -73.01 39.00
N THR A 312 -38.41 -73.36 38.34
CA THR A 312 -37.89 -74.75 38.33
C THR A 312 -37.53 -75.24 39.73
N LEU A 313 -37.01 -74.36 40.60
CA LEU A 313 -36.76 -74.67 42.00
C LEU A 313 -38.06 -74.92 42.79
N ALA A 314 -39.13 -74.18 42.49
CA ALA A 314 -40.45 -74.41 43.07
C ALA A 314 -41.08 -75.73 42.59
N ASP A 315 -40.98 -76.04 41.29
CA ASP A 315 -41.43 -77.30 40.72
C ASP A 315 -40.71 -78.50 41.34
N LEU A 316 -39.38 -78.39 41.54
CA LEU A 316 -38.60 -79.43 42.20
C LEU A 316 -39.05 -79.67 43.64
N LYS A 317 -39.40 -78.60 44.40
CA LYS A 317 -39.97 -78.74 45.74
C LYS A 317 -41.33 -79.45 45.70
N THR A 318 -42.17 -79.12 44.73
CA THR A 318 -43.47 -79.77 44.53
C THR A 318 -43.32 -81.24 44.18
N TYR A 319 -42.44 -81.58 43.22
CA TYR A 319 -42.15 -82.97 42.86
C TYR A 319 -41.61 -83.78 44.04
N LYS A 320 -40.73 -83.18 44.86
CA LYS A 320 -40.24 -83.81 46.09
C LYS A 320 -41.36 -84.09 47.09
N SER A 321 -42.31 -83.17 47.25
CA SER A 321 -43.50 -83.38 48.10
C SER A 321 -44.40 -84.49 47.55
N MET A 322 -44.70 -84.49 46.25
CA MET A 322 -45.48 -85.56 45.61
C MET A 322 -44.82 -86.92 45.76
N TYR A 323 -43.50 -87.00 45.61
CA TYR A 323 -42.74 -88.23 45.83
C TYR A 323 -42.85 -88.73 47.27
N GLN A 324 -42.76 -87.82 48.26
CA GLN A 324 -42.95 -88.17 49.67
C GLN A 324 -44.38 -88.65 49.97
N GLU A 325 -45.39 -88.00 49.38
CA GLU A 325 -46.78 -88.44 49.50
C GLU A 325 -46.98 -89.82 48.89
N LEU A 326 -46.47 -90.04 47.66
CA LEU A 326 -46.53 -91.32 46.97
C LEU A 326 -45.87 -92.42 47.79
N LYS A 327 -44.67 -92.15 48.33
CA LYS A 327 -43.96 -93.08 49.23
C LYS A 327 -44.80 -93.44 50.46
N THR A 328 -45.50 -92.46 51.04
CA THR A 328 -46.37 -92.69 52.20
C THR A 328 -47.58 -93.55 51.82
N ARG A 329 -48.22 -93.28 50.67
CA ARG A 329 -49.33 -94.10 50.14
C ARG A 329 -48.91 -95.53 49.83
N TYR A 330 -47.71 -95.73 49.27
CA TYR A 330 -47.16 -97.07 49.08
C TYR A 330 -47.00 -97.80 50.41
N GLY A 331 -46.49 -97.12 51.45
CA GLY A 331 -46.41 -97.69 52.80
C GLY A 331 -47.78 -98.04 53.39
N ASP A 332 -48.80 -97.19 53.22
CA ASP A 332 -50.18 -97.47 53.66
C ASP A 332 -50.76 -98.68 52.91
N LEU A 333 -50.57 -98.74 51.59
CA LEU A 333 -51.04 -99.86 50.77
C LEU A 333 -50.37 -101.18 51.16
N GLU A 334 -49.06 -101.14 51.42
CA GLU A 334 -48.30 -102.28 51.91
C GLU A 334 -48.83 -102.75 53.28
N SER A 335 -49.15 -101.83 54.20
CA SER A 335 -49.78 -102.17 55.48
C SER A 335 -51.14 -102.85 55.29
N ARG A 336 -52.03 -102.25 54.47
CA ARG A 336 -53.35 -102.84 54.15
C ARG A 336 -53.24 -104.21 53.51
N TYR A 337 -52.23 -104.42 52.66
CA TYR A 337 -51.97 -105.72 52.06
C TYR A 337 -51.59 -106.77 53.11
N HIS A 338 -50.74 -106.42 54.08
CA HIS A 338 -50.41 -107.30 55.21
C HIS A 338 -51.64 -107.57 56.10
N ASP A 339 -52.47 -106.56 56.36
CA ASP A 339 -53.71 -106.72 57.12
C ASP A 339 -54.69 -107.67 56.40
N ALA A 340 -54.89 -107.49 55.09
CA ALA A 340 -55.75 -108.37 54.29
C ALA A 340 -55.23 -109.81 54.22
N LEU A 341 -53.91 -110.01 54.18
CA LEU A 341 -53.28 -111.33 54.29
C LEU A 341 -53.59 -111.97 55.65
N ALA A 342 -53.46 -111.22 56.74
CA ALA A 342 -53.77 -111.68 58.09
C ALA A 342 -55.26 -112.02 58.24
N GLU A 343 -56.15 -111.17 57.73
CA GLU A 343 -57.59 -111.45 57.67
C GLU A 343 -57.89 -112.70 56.85
N GLY A 344 -57.28 -112.85 55.68
CA GLY A 344 -57.40 -114.03 54.83
C GLY A 344 -56.94 -115.31 55.54
N ALA A 345 -55.84 -115.25 56.30
CA ALA A 345 -55.38 -116.34 57.16
C ALA A 345 -56.40 -116.64 58.27
N SER A 346 -56.96 -115.61 58.91
CA SER A 346 -58.00 -115.78 59.94
C SER A 346 -59.29 -116.39 59.39
N LEU A 347 -59.70 -116.01 58.17
CA LEU A 347 -60.87 -116.55 57.49
C LEU A 347 -60.65 -118.00 57.09
N ARG A 348 -59.47 -118.35 56.57
CA ARG A 348 -59.09 -119.75 56.34
C ARG A 348 -59.15 -120.57 57.63
N GLN A 349 -58.67 -120.01 58.74
CA GLN A 349 -58.78 -120.69 60.03
C GLN A 349 -60.24 -120.90 60.46
N LYS A 350 -61.10 -119.89 60.25
CA LYS A 350 -62.54 -120.02 60.51
C LYS A 350 -63.21 -121.07 59.63
N VAL A 351 -62.85 -121.14 58.35
CA VAL A 351 -63.35 -122.18 57.43
C VAL A 351 -62.89 -123.56 57.90
N ALA A 352 -61.62 -123.72 58.27
CA ALA A 352 -61.11 -124.98 58.82
C ALA A 352 -61.82 -125.38 60.13
N ASP A 353 -62.08 -124.43 61.03
CA ASP A 353 -62.86 -124.69 62.26
C ASP A 353 -64.32 -125.08 61.94
N LEU A 354 -64.96 -124.40 60.99
CA LEU A 354 -66.30 -124.73 60.50
C LEU A 354 -66.35 -126.11 59.83
N GLU A 355 -65.36 -126.44 59.01
CA GLU A 355 -65.22 -127.76 58.39
C GLU A 355 -65.04 -128.85 59.44
N SER A 356 -64.22 -128.60 60.48
CA SER A 356 -64.08 -129.51 61.62
C SER A 356 -65.42 -129.71 62.33
N ARG A 357 -66.13 -128.62 62.65
CA ARG A 357 -67.46 -128.68 63.29
C ARG A 357 -68.48 -129.42 62.42
N TYR A 358 -68.45 -129.22 61.11
CA TYR A 358 -69.31 -129.93 60.18
C TYR A 358 -68.95 -131.42 60.09
N GLY A 359 -67.66 -131.75 60.11
CA GLY A 359 -67.16 -133.12 60.21
C GLY A 359 -67.63 -133.81 61.49
N ASP A 360 -67.56 -133.12 62.62
CA ASP A 360 -68.06 -133.62 63.91
C ASP A 360 -69.58 -133.81 63.89
N LEU A 361 -70.33 -132.85 63.35
CA LEU A 361 -71.78 -132.96 63.19
C LEU A 361 -72.16 -134.14 62.26
N SER A 362 -71.41 -134.34 61.17
CA SER A 362 -71.61 -135.46 60.25
C SER A 362 -71.36 -136.81 60.92
N ARG A 363 -70.31 -136.92 61.75
CA ARG A 363 -70.07 -138.12 62.58
C ARG A 363 -71.23 -138.38 63.55
N THR A 364 -71.78 -137.34 64.18
CA THR A 364 -72.97 -137.52 65.04
C THR A 364 -74.19 -138.02 64.26
N TYR A 365 -74.41 -137.53 63.04
CA TYR A 365 -75.49 -138.00 62.17
C TYR A 365 -75.30 -139.45 61.71
N GLN A 366 -74.08 -139.86 61.36
CA GLN A 366 -73.80 -141.25 60.98
C GLN A 366 -73.91 -142.23 62.16
N SER A 367 -73.66 -141.78 63.39
CA SER A 367 -73.89 -142.58 64.60
C SER A 367 -75.37 -142.85 64.90
N LEU A 368 -76.31 -142.11 64.30
CA LEU A 368 -77.76 -142.17 64.60
C LEU A 368 -78.56 -143.03 63.60
N LEU A 369 -77.97 -143.46 62.47
CA LEU A 369 -78.64 -144.26 61.44
C LEU A 369 -78.51 -145.80 61.64
N GLY A 370 -77.91 -146.23 62.75
CA GLY A 370 -77.56 -147.63 63.01
C GLY A 370 -78.62 -148.51 63.69
N GLU A 371 -79.62 -147.96 64.39
CA GLU A 371 -80.66 -148.78 65.06
C GLU A 371 -82.02 -148.08 65.08
N ASN A 372 -83.05 -148.82 64.70
CA ASN A 372 -84.42 -148.34 64.53
C ASN A 372 -85.31 -148.94 65.63
N ILE A 373 -85.92 -148.04 66.41
CA ILE A 373 -87.13 -148.12 67.24
C ILE A 373 -86.86 -147.44 68.59
N LEU A 374 -87.63 -146.36 68.84
CA LEU A 374 -87.98 -145.77 70.13
C LEU A 374 -87.18 -144.53 70.62
N ALA A 375 -87.59 -143.35 70.17
CA ALA A 375 -87.61 -142.12 70.98
C ALA A 375 -88.57 -141.11 70.32
N LYS A 376 -89.84 -141.04 70.71
CA LYS A 376 -90.41 -140.18 71.78
C LYS A 376 -89.97 -138.71 71.74
N ASN A 377 -90.97 -137.88 71.50
CA ASN A 377 -91.01 -136.42 71.63
C ASN A 377 -90.42 -135.93 72.97
N VAL A 378 -89.64 -134.83 72.91
CA VAL A 378 -89.88 -133.53 73.59
C VAL A 378 -88.56 -132.72 73.57
N ILE A 379 -88.62 -131.58 72.87
CA ILE A 379 -88.07 -130.24 73.17
C ILE A 379 -86.75 -130.13 73.97
N PHE A 380 -85.73 -129.49 73.37
CA PHE A 380 -84.85 -128.44 73.94
C PHE A 380 -84.15 -127.76 72.74
N ALA A 381 -84.44 -126.49 72.41
CA ALA A 381 -83.92 -125.24 72.98
C ALA A 381 -82.76 -124.65 72.16
N GLN A 382 -83.04 -123.48 71.59
CA GLN A 382 -82.14 -122.37 71.25
C GLN A 382 -80.97 -122.56 70.28
N ALA A 383 -80.65 -121.42 69.66
CA ALA A 383 -79.41 -121.09 68.94
C ALA A 383 -79.28 -121.75 67.56
N ALA A 384 -79.49 -120.96 66.51
CA ALA A 384 -78.44 -120.16 65.88
C ALA A 384 -77.43 -121.02 65.13
N ALA A 385 -77.55 -121.02 63.82
CA ALA A 385 -76.41 -120.99 62.90
C ALA A 385 -76.96 -120.51 61.55
N VAL A 386 -76.75 -119.25 61.18
CA VAL A 386 -75.53 -118.77 60.52
C VAL A 386 -75.56 -119.24 59.07
N ALA A 387 -75.82 -118.29 58.16
CA ALA A 387 -74.82 -117.71 57.26
C ALA A 387 -74.22 -118.77 56.33
N ALA A 388 -74.06 -118.55 55.05
CA ALA A 388 -73.74 -117.36 54.30
C ALA A 388 -74.21 -117.67 52.86
N GLY A 389 -74.50 -116.73 51.99
CA GLY A 389 -73.82 -115.48 51.78
C GLY A 389 -73.65 -115.28 50.27
N VAL A 390 -73.13 -114.11 49.94
CA VAL A 390 -72.68 -113.71 48.60
C VAL A 390 -73.84 -113.41 47.63
N GLY A 391 -73.97 -112.21 47.06
CA GLY A 391 -73.05 -111.09 47.05
C GLY A 391 -73.70 -109.84 46.49
N ILE A 392 -73.27 -108.71 47.05
CA ILE A 392 -73.37 -107.37 46.51
C ILE A 392 -72.39 -107.28 45.32
N TYR A 393 -72.79 -106.67 44.19
CA TYR A 393 -72.05 -105.59 43.51
C TYR A 393 -72.67 -105.21 42.15
N LEU A 394 -73.17 -103.98 42.01
CA LEU A 394 -72.64 -102.90 41.14
C LEU A 394 -73.69 -101.81 40.88
N LEU A 395 -73.39 -100.61 41.39
CA LEU A 395 -74.18 -99.37 41.24
C LEU A 395 -73.18 -98.22 41.03
N VAL A 396 -73.01 -97.71 39.80
CA VAL A 396 -72.41 -96.40 39.42
C VAL A 396 -72.73 -96.24 37.92
N SER A 397 -73.24 -95.16 37.32
CA SER A 397 -73.21 -93.72 37.60
C SER A 397 -74.37 -93.00 36.88
N ARG A 398 -74.83 -91.87 37.44
CA ARG A 398 -75.43 -90.80 36.63
C ARG A 398 -75.24 -89.41 37.27
N LYS A 399 -74.72 -88.50 36.44
CA LYS A 399 -75.14 -87.10 36.21
C LYS A 399 -74.54 -85.91 36.99
N PHE A 400 -74.10 -84.95 36.15
CA PHE A 400 -74.39 -83.50 36.10
C PHE A 400 -73.37 -82.46 36.61
N LEU A 401 -72.92 -81.60 35.66
CA LEU A 401 -72.93 -80.11 35.61
C LEU A 401 -71.92 -79.69 34.50
N SER A 402 -72.26 -79.28 33.28
CA SER A 402 -72.91 -78.06 32.74
C SER A 402 -72.12 -76.74 32.82
N ARG A 403 -71.65 -76.29 31.63
CA ARG A 403 -71.85 -74.96 30.98
C ARG A 403 -70.93 -73.76 31.31
N ALA A 404 -70.24 -73.25 30.27
CA ALA A 404 -70.13 -71.84 29.77
C ALA A 404 -68.85 -71.75 28.91
N GLY A 405 -68.86 -71.53 27.58
CA GLY A 405 -69.27 -70.33 26.83
C GLY A 405 -68.07 -69.35 26.73
N GLY A 406 -67.54 -68.87 25.60
CA GLY A 406 -67.78 -69.01 24.16
C GLY A 406 -66.88 -67.98 23.43
N LYS A 407 -66.57 -68.19 22.14
CA LYS A 407 -66.38 -67.19 21.05
C LYS A 407 -65.66 -67.83 19.87
N SER A 408 -66.19 -67.64 18.66
CA SER A 408 -65.43 -67.68 17.41
C SER A 408 -65.63 -66.38 16.65
N GLU A 409 -64.56 -65.95 15.99
CA GLU A 409 -64.46 -64.81 15.09
C GLU A 409 -64.95 -65.14 13.67
N GLY A 410 -65.08 -64.08 12.85
CA GLY A 410 -65.24 -64.09 11.39
C GLY A 410 -66.68 -63.93 10.91
N ALA A 411 -67.03 -63.19 9.87
CA ALA A 411 -66.33 -62.27 8.97
C ALA A 411 -67.47 -61.52 8.23
N ASN A 412 -67.49 -60.19 8.22
CA ASN A 412 -67.01 -59.30 7.14
C ASN A 412 -68.07 -59.01 6.06
N SER A 413 -68.31 -57.72 5.78
CA SER A 413 -68.12 -57.09 4.45
C SER A 413 -68.96 -55.82 4.23
N ASN A 414 -68.33 -54.92 3.44
CA ASN A 414 -68.86 -53.80 2.65
C ASN A 414 -69.13 -52.48 3.41
N SER A 415 -68.74 -51.30 2.91
CA SER A 415 -68.11 -50.91 1.65
C SER A 415 -67.77 -49.41 1.68
N ASN A 416 -66.70 -49.05 0.98
CA ASN A 416 -66.43 -47.81 0.23
C ASN A 416 -66.28 -46.41 0.88
N GLU A 417 -65.29 -45.74 0.27
CA GLU A 417 -65.14 -44.30 0.02
C GLU A 417 -64.57 -43.39 1.11
N GLY A 418 -63.25 -43.19 1.01
CA GLY A 418 -62.78 -41.91 0.48
C GLY A 418 -62.93 -40.69 1.37
N ASN A 419 -62.31 -40.71 2.56
CA ASN A 419 -61.81 -39.47 3.14
C ASN A 419 -60.62 -39.79 4.06
N SER A 420 -59.40 -39.49 3.61
CA SER A 420 -58.17 -39.77 4.37
C SER A 420 -58.00 -38.77 5.51
N LYS A 421 -58.80 -38.93 6.57
CA LYS A 421 -58.56 -38.27 7.86
C LYS A 421 -57.25 -38.82 8.43
N ARG A 422 -56.14 -38.11 8.19
CA ARG A 422 -54.82 -38.43 8.78
C ARG A 422 -54.83 -38.04 10.25
N ILE A 423 -54.89 -39.02 11.14
CA ILE A 423 -54.72 -38.81 12.59
C ILE A 423 -53.21 -38.64 12.85
N GLN A 424 -52.80 -37.47 13.35
CA GLN A 424 -51.41 -37.17 13.73
C GLN A 424 -51.29 -36.96 15.24
N LYS A 425 -50.20 -37.44 15.83
CA LYS A 425 -49.88 -37.28 17.25
C LYS A 425 -49.26 -35.90 17.48
N ILE A 426 -49.79 -35.14 18.44
CA ILE A 426 -49.26 -33.81 18.77
C ILE A 426 -47.92 -33.98 19.49
N LEU A 427 -46.84 -33.45 18.90
CA LEU A 427 -45.52 -33.35 19.52
C LEU A 427 -45.40 -31.96 20.16
N SER A 428 -45.07 -31.91 21.46
CA SER A 428 -45.00 -30.64 22.20
C SER A 428 -43.87 -29.74 21.67
N GLY A 429 -44.20 -28.48 21.33
CA GLY A 429 -43.28 -27.44 20.86
C GLY A 429 -43.92 -26.58 19.76
N ARG A 430 -43.63 -25.27 19.70
CA ARG A 430 -44.26 -24.27 18.79
C ARG A 430 -43.96 -24.53 17.30
N ARG A 431 -44.54 -25.59 16.72
CA ARG A 431 -44.54 -25.91 15.29
C ARG A 431 -45.91 -26.45 14.94
N VAL A 432 -46.48 -26.00 13.82
CA VAL A 432 -47.77 -26.50 13.34
C VAL A 432 -47.53 -27.26 12.06
N THR A 433 -47.78 -28.57 12.11
CA THR A 433 -47.60 -29.45 10.96
C THR A 433 -48.85 -29.40 10.09
N ILE A 434 -48.74 -28.74 8.94
CA ILE A 434 -49.82 -28.67 7.95
C ILE A 434 -49.52 -29.69 6.84
N PRO A 435 -50.46 -30.57 6.47
CA PRO A 435 -50.30 -31.45 5.31
C PRO A 435 -49.95 -30.65 4.04
N ARG A 436 -49.05 -31.20 3.23
CA ARG A 436 -48.47 -30.52 2.06
C ARG A 436 -49.53 -30.05 1.05
N ASP A 437 -50.57 -30.85 0.85
CA ASP A 437 -51.71 -30.56 -0.02
C ASP A 437 -52.54 -29.36 0.47
N VAL A 438 -52.61 -29.14 1.78
CA VAL A 438 -53.28 -27.99 2.39
C VAL A 438 -52.38 -26.74 2.34
N ALA A 439 -51.07 -26.91 2.58
CA ALA A 439 -50.10 -25.81 2.50
C ALA A 439 -49.99 -25.22 1.09
N GLU A 440 -49.99 -26.06 0.04
CA GLU A 440 -49.96 -25.63 -1.36
C GLU A 440 -51.22 -24.83 -1.73
N ARG A 441 -52.41 -25.23 -1.25
CA ARG A 441 -53.67 -24.49 -1.47
C ARG A 441 -53.71 -23.13 -0.76
N LEU A 442 -53.02 -23.01 0.37
CA LEU A 442 -52.90 -21.76 1.13
C LEU A 442 -51.71 -20.89 0.67
N GLY A 443 -50.88 -21.38 -0.25
CA GLY A 443 -49.71 -20.67 -0.77
C GLY A 443 -48.55 -20.52 0.22
N LEU A 444 -48.44 -21.44 1.19
CA LEU A 444 -47.45 -21.40 2.27
C LEU A 444 -46.20 -22.23 1.93
N LYS A 445 -45.02 -21.71 2.25
CA LYS A 445 -43.73 -22.42 2.17
C LYS A 445 -43.15 -22.69 3.57
N GLU A 446 -42.22 -23.63 3.65
CA GLU A 446 -41.52 -23.93 4.90
C GLU A 446 -40.79 -22.69 5.42
N GLY A 447 -41.13 -22.25 6.63
CA GLY A 447 -40.57 -21.03 7.26
C GLY A 447 -41.48 -19.80 7.22
N ASP A 448 -42.61 -19.84 6.52
CA ASP A 448 -43.56 -18.72 6.48
C ASP A 448 -44.28 -18.53 7.83
N MET A 449 -44.56 -17.26 8.19
CA MET A 449 -45.29 -16.92 9.40
C MET A 449 -46.80 -17.05 9.18
N VAL A 450 -47.46 -17.77 10.09
CA VAL A 450 -48.90 -17.98 10.08
C VAL A 450 -49.52 -17.58 11.42
N GLU A 451 -50.69 -16.95 11.37
CA GLU A 451 -51.51 -16.68 12.54
C GLU A 451 -52.46 -17.88 12.76
N ILE A 452 -52.62 -18.31 14.00
CA ILE A 452 -53.45 -19.47 14.37
C ILE A 452 -54.52 -19.02 15.36
N GLY A 453 -55.77 -19.14 14.94
CA GLY A 453 -56.96 -18.86 15.75
C GLY A 453 -57.83 -20.11 15.92
N PHE A 454 -58.79 -20.03 16.84
CA PHE A 454 -59.79 -21.07 17.07
C PHE A 454 -61.19 -20.46 16.91
N GLY A 455 -62.04 -21.03 16.05
CA GLY A 455 -63.40 -20.56 15.81
C GLY A 455 -64.31 -21.69 15.35
N ASP A 456 -65.54 -21.73 15.86
CA ASP A 456 -66.59 -22.72 15.55
C ASP A 456 -66.06 -24.16 15.43
N ASP A 457 -65.32 -24.61 16.44
CA ASP A 457 -64.78 -25.98 16.58
C ASP A 457 -63.73 -26.39 15.52
N HIS A 458 -63.17 -25.43 14.79
CA HIS A 458 -62.11 -25.63 13.81
C HIS A 458 -60.90 -24.72 14.08
N MET A 459 -59.71 -25.23 13.77
CA MET A 459 -58.47 -24.44 13.80
C MET A 459 -58.37 -23.62 12.51
N ILE A 460 -58.23 -22.30 12.65
CA ILE A 460 -58.12 -21.37 11.52
C ILE A 460 -56.66 -20.94 11.40
N VAL A 461 -56.05 -21.18 10.24
CA VAL A 461 -54.67 -20.75 9.94
C VAL A 461 -54.73 -19.68 8.86
N ARG A 462 -54.16 -18.50 9.13
CA ARG A 462 -54.12 -17.37 8.18
C ARG A 462 -52.67 -17.02 7.82
N PRO A 463 -52.33 -16.87 6.53
CA PRO A 463 -51.01 -16.41 6.11
C PRO A 463 -50.82 -14.93 6.42
N ILE A 464 -49.69 -14.57 7.05
CA ILE A 464 -49.32 -13.16 7.24
C ILE A 464 -48.48 -12.73 6.04
N ARG A 465 -49.01 -11.85 5.18
CA ARG A 465 -48.22 -11.20 4.12
C ARG A 465 -47.46 -10.04 4.74
N LYS A 466 -46.12 -10.09 4.72
CA LYS A 466 -45.30 -8.91 5.05
C LYS A 466 -45.58 -7.82 4.01
N GLU A 467 -46.17 -6.72 4.43
CA GLU A 467 -46.17 -5.49 3.64
C GLU A 467 -44.72 -4.97 3.59
N VAL A 468 -44.16 -4.89 2.39
CA VAL A 468 -42.90 -4.18 2.14
C VAL A 468 -43.25 -2.70 2.10
N SER A 469 -43.18 -2.03 3.26
CA SER A 469 -43.16 -0.58 3.34
C SER A 469 -41.75 -0.10 2.97
N GLY A 470 -41.63 0.55 1.81
CA GLY A 470 -40.46 1.29 1.41
C GLY A 470 -40.32 2.64 2.14
N GLU A 471 -39.09 3.16 2.13
CA GLU A 471 -38.68 4.56 1.94
C GLU A 471 -37.13 4.56 2.05
N GLU A 472 -36.37 4.57 0.96
CA GLU A 472 -35.93 5.72 0.13
C GLU A 472 -34.92 6.66 0.82
N LYS A 473 -33.65 6.65 0.38
CA LYS A 473 -32.92 7.84 -0.12
C LYS A 473 -31.47 7.55 -0.56
N ILE A 474 -31.29 7.60 -1.88
CA ILE A 474 -30.37 8.44 -2.68
C ILE A 474 -29.04 8.90 -2.02
N ILE A 475 -27.92 8.55 -2.66
CA ILE A 475 -26.76 9.34 -3.17
C ILE A 475 -25.81 8.24 -3.73
N GLY A 476 -25.21 8.26 -4.91
CA GLY A 476 -24.98 9.25 -5.96
C GLY A 476 -23.85 8.63 -6.81
N GLU A 477 -24.06 8.63 -8.11
CA GLU A 477 -23.22 8.07 -9.18
C GLU A 477 -21.91 8.87 -9.31
N ALA A 478 -20.78 8.18 -9.46
CA ALA A 478 -19.53 8.76 -9.96
C ALA A 478 -18.80 7.71 -10.83
N GLU A 479 -18.69 8.03 -12.12
CA GLU A 479 -17.84 7.37 -13.11
C GLU A 479 -16.36 7.36 -12.66
N PRO A 480 -15.55 6.41 -13.15
CA PRO A 480 -14.13 6.66 -13.38
C PRO A 480 -13.87 6.92 -14.86
N GLU A 481 -13.32 8.10 -15.16
CA GLU A 481 -12.46 8.28 -16.34
C GLU A 481 -11.32 7.25 -16.30
N ASN A 482 -11.24 6.43 -17.35
CA ASN A 482 -10.00 5.99 -17.99
C ASN A 482 -10.29 5.33 -19.34
#